data_AF-A0A3B4Y667-F1
#
_entry.id   AF-A0A3B4Y667-F1
#
_cell.length_a   1.000
_cell.length_b   1.000
_cell.length_c   1.000
_cell.angle_alpha   90.00
_cell.angle_beta   90.00
_cell.angle_gamma   90.00
#
_symmetry.space_group_name_H-M   'P 1'
#
loop_
_entity.id
_entity.type
_entity.pdbx_description
1 polymer ?
#
loop_
_entity_poly.entity_id
_entity_poly.type
_entity_poly.pdbx_seq_one_letter_code
_entity_poly.pdbx_strand_id
1 'polypeptide(L)'
;YECTVASYPSFPYPGESIQIFAEIENCSSRMVVPKAAIYQTQTFYAKGKMKEVKQLVANLRGESLSSGKTETWSGKILFLGCVRFSFQSWNLPRTEISIIVS
;
A
#
# COMPACT_ATOMS: atom_id res chain seq x y z
N TYR A 1 -1.02 12.55 2.85
CA TYR A 1 -2.05 12.46 1.81
C TYR A 1 -2.42 10.99 1.67
N GLU A 2 -3.56 10.55 2.21
CA GLU A 2 -4.04 9.16 2.06
C GLU A 2 -4.92 9.09 0.82
N CYS A 3 -4.55 8.24 -0.14
CA CYS A 3 -5.37 7.97 -1.32
C CYS A 3 -6.09 6.63 -1.09
N THR A 4 -7.40 6.68 -0.86
CA THR A 4 -8.25 5.48 -0.73
C THR A 4 -8.71 5.07 -2.12
N VAL A 5 -8.15 3.99 -2.66
CA VAL A 5 -8.63 3.44 -3.94
C VAL A 5 -9.91 2.66 -3.66
N ALA A 6 -11.01 3.12 -4.25
CA ALA A 6 -12.31 2.50 -4.15
C ALA A 6 -12.28 1.05 -4.63
N SER A 7 -13.08 0.23 -3.96
CA SER A 7 -13.32 -1.19 -4.23
C SER A 7 -13.47 -1.51 -5.73
N TYR A 8 -12.42 -2.03 -6.35
CA TYR A 8 -12.54 -2.72 -7.63
C TYR A 8 -12.97 -4.17 -7.34
N PRO A 9 -14.02 -4.71 -7.99
CA PRO A 9 -14.44 -6.11 -7.81
C PRO A 9 -13.43 -7.12 -8.38
N SER A 10 -12.37 -6.65 -9.02
CA SER A 10 -11.25 -7.43 -9.53
C SER A 10 -9.95 -6.82 -9.02
N PHE A 11 -9.61 -7.12 -7.77
CA PHE A 11 -8.29 -6.81 -7.25
C PHE A 11 -7.22 -7.65 -7.96
N PRO A 12 -5.97 -7.18 -7.99
CA PRO A 12 -4.89 -7.92 -8.62
C PRO A 12 -4.67 -9.26 -7.92
N TYR A 13 -4.58 -10.36 -8.67
CA TYR A 13 -4.25 -11.66 -8.11
C TYR A 13 -2.82 -11.64 -7.52
N PRO A 14 -2.50 -12.49 -6.52
CA PRO A 14 -1.13 -12.63 -6.03
C PRO A 14 -0.14 -12.83 -7.18
N GLY A 15 0.84 -11.93 -7.32
CA GLY A 15 1.78 -11.91 -8.46
C GLY A 15 1.53 -10.81 -9.49
N GLU A 16 0.46 -10.03 -9.38
CA GLU A 16 0.28 -8.82 -10.17
C GLU A 16 1.09 -7.63 -9.64
N SER A 17 1.25 -6.62 -10.50
CA SER A 17 2.06 -5.44 -10.20
C SER A 17 1.27 -4.16 -10.42
N ILE A 18 1.41 -3.21 -9.50
CA ILE A 18 0.80 -1.87 -9.63
C ILE A 18 1.88 -0.89 -10.07
N GLN A 19 1.57 -0.07 -11.07
CA GLN A 19 2.42 1.03 -11.48
C GLN A 19 2.07 2.28 -10.69
N ILE A 20 3.07 2.89 -10.05
CA ILE A 20 2.89 4.14 -9.30
C ILE A 20 3.40 5.30 -10.15
N PHE A 21 2.51 6.27 -10.36
CA PHE A 21 2.79 7.55 -11.00
C PHE A 21 2.69 8.66 -9.94
N ALA A 22 3.82 9.27 -9.58
CA ALA A 22 3.86 10.29 -8.54
C ALA A 22 5.01 11.29 -8.78
N GLU A 23 4.80 12.53 -8.38
CA GLU A 23 5.83 13.56 -8.32
C GLU A 23 6.06 13.91 -6.85
N ILE A 24 7.31 13.86 -6.42
CA ILE A 24 7.71 13.97 -5.02
C ILE A 24 8.74 15.07 -4.92
N GLU A 25 8.40 16.15 -4.24
CA GLU A 25 9.31 17.27 -3.99
C GLU A 25 9.74 17.31 -2.52
N ASN A 26 11.04 17.39 -2.27
CA ASN A 26 11.58 17.58 -0.93
C ASN A 26 11.66 19.08 -0.59
N CYS A 27 10.59 19.60 0.01
CA CYS A 27 10.55 20.97 0.55
C CYS A 27 11.20 21.10 1.94
N SER A 28 11.87 20.06 2.45
CA SER A 28 12.52 20.09 3.76
C SER A 28 14.02 20.39 3.66
N SER A 29 14.61 20.88 4.74
CA SER A 29 16.06 21.12 4.84
C SER A 29 16.89 19.85 5.03
N ARG A 30 16.24 18.69 5.22
CA ARG A 30 16.89 17.40 5.48
C ARG A 30 16.82 16.52 4.24
N MET A 31 17.71 15.55 4.16
CA MET A 31 17.60 14.49 3.15
C MET A 31 16.42 13.59 3.52
N VAL A 32 15.51 13.36 2.56
CA VAL A 32 14.34 12.49 2.73
C VAL A 32 14.44 11.30 1.78
N VAL A 33 13.74 10.22 2.09
CA VAL A 33 13.64 9.07 1.19
C VAL A 33 12.17 8.72 1.05
N PRO A 34 11.55 8.96 -0.12
CA PRO A 34 10.16 8.66 -0.31
C PRO A 34 9.92 7.16 -0.29
N LYS A 35 8.80 6.77 0.32
CA LYS A 35 8.39 5.39 0.47
C LYS A 35 6.95 5.26 0.03
N ALA A 36 6.65 4.21 -0.72
CA ALA A 36 5.28 3.78 -0.98
C ALA A 36 5.04 2.42 -0.35
N ALA A 37 3.86 2.24 0.23
CA ALA A 37 3.45 0.98 0.79
C ALA A 37 1.97 0.73 0.54
N ILE A 38 1.64 -0.52 0.23
CA ILE A 38 0.27 -1.02 0.15
C ILE A 38 0.00 -1.80 1.41
N TYR A 39 -1.00 -1.33 2.15
CA TYR A 39 -1.55 -2.04 3.28
C TYR A 39 -2.92 -2.59 2.94
N GLN A 40 -3.17 -3.80 3.37
CA GLN A 40 -4.46 -4.42 3.35
C GLN A 40 -5.00 -4.50 4.77
N THR A 41 -6.16 -3.90 4.98
CA THR A 41 -6.87 -3.91 6.24
C THR A 41 -8.05 -4.85 6.11
N GLN A 42 -8.08 -5.91 6.92
CA GLN A 42 -9.19 -6.86 6.96
C GLN A 42 -9.98 -6.69 8.26
N THR A 43 -11.28 -6.46 8.11
CA THR A 43 -12.21 -6.38 9.22
C THR A 43 -13.06 -7.65 9.25
N PHE A 44 -13.02 -8.39 10.36
CA PHE A 44 -13.76 -9.63 10.53
C PHE A 44 -14.31 -9.77 11.95
N TYR A 45 -15.38 -10.55 12.09
CA TYR A 45 -15.96 -10.89 13.38
C TYR A 45 -15.42 -12.23 13.87
N ALA A 46 -14.78 -12.24 15.03
CA ALA A 46 -14.30 -13.46 15.68
C ALA A 46 -14.74 -13.46 17.15
N LYS A 47 -15.40 -14.54 17.58
CA LYS A 47 -15.89 -14.72 18.96
C LYS A 47 -16.78 -13.55 19.43
N GLY A 48 -17.66 -13.03 18.56
CA GLY A 48 -18.58 -11.94 18.89
C GLY A 48 -17.94 -10.55 18.98
N LYS A 49 -16.65 -10.40 18.68
CA LYS A 49 -15.96 -9.10 18.59
C LYS A 49 -15.50 -8.82 17.17
N MET A 50 -15.67 -7.58 16.73
CA MET A 50 -15.06 -7.09 15.50
C MET A 50 -13.55 -6.94 15.72
N LYS A 51 -12.76 -7.45 14.78
CA LYS A 51 -11.32 -7.33 14.75
C LYS A 51 -10.89 -6.71 13.43
N GLU A 52 -9.83 -5.92 13.50
CA GLU A 52 -9.17 -5.34 12.34
C GLU A 52 -7.72 -5.81 12.32
N VAL A 53 -7.27 -6.27 11.15
CA VAL A 53 -5.88 -6.68 10.92
C VAL A 53 -5.35 -5.90 9.72
N LYS A 54 -4.34 -5.07 9.97
CA LYS A 54 -3.61 -4.34 8.92
C LYS A 54 -2.33 -5.10 8.58
N GLN A 55 -2.19 -5.48 7.32
CA GLN A 55 -1.05 -6.23 6.80
C GLN A 55 -0.37 -5.45 5.68
N LEU A 56 0.96 -5.37 5.72
CA LEU A 56 1.75 -4.85 4.61
C LEU A 56 1.78 -5.89 3.48
N VAL A 57 1.31 -5.52 2.30
CA VAL A 57 1.24 -6.39 1.12
C VAL A 57 2.41 -6.15 0.17
N ALA A 58 2.80 -4.88 0.02
CA ALA A 58 3.90 -4.49 -0.83
C ALA A 58 4.51 -3.18 -0.33
N ASN A 59 5.81 -2.99 -0.53
CA ASN A 59 6.46 -1.70 -0.30
C ASN A 59 7.52 -1.41 -1.35
N LEU A 60 7.80 -0.12 -1.52
CA LEU A 60 8.75 0.45 -2.44
C LEU A 60 9.47 1.59 -1.74
N ARG A 61 10.77 1.66 -1.98
CA ARG A 61 11.60 2.78 -1.54
C ARG A 61 12.13 3.51 -2.77
N GLY A 62 11.99 4.83 -2.78
CA GLY A 62 12.61 5.71 -3.78
C GLY A 62 14.07 6.00 -3.45
N GLU A 63 14.65 6.93 -4.20
CA GLU A 63 16.01 7.39 -3.96
C GLU A 63 16.07 8.44 -2.84
N SER A 64 17.26 8.70 -2.32
CA SER A 64 17.43 9.78 -1.35
C SER A 64 17.36 11.13 -2.05
N LEU A 65 16.40 11.96 -1.63
CA LEU A 65 16.24 13.32 -2.11
C LEU A 65 16.90 14.31 -1.16
N SER A 66 17.85 15.08 -1.69
CA SER A 66 18.38 16.25 -1.00
C SER A 66 17.36 17.39 -0.98
N SER A 67 17.60 18.40 -0.14
CA SER A 67 16.73 19.57 0.01
C SER A 67 16.49 20.25 -1.34
N GLY A 68 15.23 20.57 -1.65
CA GLY A 68 14.83 21.28 -2.87
C GLY A 68 14.94 20.45 -4.16
N LYS A 69 15.04 19.12 -4.06
CA LYS A 69 15.02 18.21 -5.21
C LYS A 69 13.65 17.55 -5.38
N THR A 70 13.34 17.24 -6.63
CA THR A 70 12.12 16.54 -7.04
C THR A 70 12.48 15.19 -7.66
N GLU A 71 11.74 14.15 -7.30
CA GLU A 71 11.77 12.83 -7.93
C GLU A 71 10.42 12.59 -8.62
N THR A 72 10.47 11.99 -9.80
CA THR A 72 9.25 11.56 -10.49
C THR A 72 9.26 10.05 -10.60
N TRP A 73 8.26 9.40 -10.02
CA TRP A 73 7.95 8.01 -10.27
C TRP A 73 7.06 7.95 -11.51
N SER A 74 7.63 7.54 -12.63
CA SER A 74 6.92 7.41 -13.92
C SER A 74 6.64 5.95 -14.24
N GLY A 75 5.76 5.31 -13.44
CA GLY A 75 5.42 3.90 -13.60
C GLY A 75 6.32 2.98 -12.77
N LYS A 76 6.71 3.42 -11.57
CA LYS A 76 7.52 2.60 -10.66
C LYS A 76 6.69 1.38 -10.26
N ILE A 77 7.21 0.19 -10.54
CA ILE A 77 6.46 -1.06 -10.38
C ILE A 77 6.53 -1.49 -8.91
N LEU A 78 5.36 -1.68 -8.32
CA LEU A 78 5.18 -2.26 -7.00
C LEU A 78 4.54 -3.65 -7.15
N PHE A 79 5.34 -4.68 -6.90
CA PHE A 79 4.87 -6.06 -6.94
C PHE A 79 4.04 -6.37 -5.71
N LEU A 80 2.83 -6.86 -5.91
CA LEU A 80 2.02 -7.36 -4.82
C LEU A 80 2.63 -8.70 -4.39
N GLY A 81 3.19 -8.71 -3.17
CA GLY A 81 3.74 -9.94 -2.61
C GLY A 81 2.67 -11.01 -2.59
N CYS A 82 3.08 -12.28 -2.70
CA CYS A 82 2.15 -13.40 -2.55
C CYS A 82 1.56 -13.34 -1.13
N VAL A 83 0.38 -12.75 -0.98
CA VAL A 83 -0.28 -12.62 0.31
C VAL A 83 -0.79 -14.00 0.66
N ARG A 84 -0.02 -14.73 1.47
CA ARG A 84 -0.48 -15.98 2.04
C ARG A 84 -1.57 -15.66 3.05
N PHE A 85 -2.83 -15.72 2.61
CA PHE A 85 -3.96 -15.78 3.51
C PHE A 85 -3.99 -17.15 4.17
N SER A 86 -3.50 -17.25 5.40
CA SER A 86 -3.92 -18.32 6.30
C SER A 86 -5.32 -17.98 6.79
N PHE A 87 -6.34 -18.16 5.93
CA PHE A 87 -7.72 -17.86 6.29
C PHE A 87 -8.31 -19.04 7.07
N GLN A 88 -8.58 -18.84 8.35
CA GLN A 88 -9.45 -19.73 9.11
C GLN A 88 -10.87 -19.12 9.12
N SER A 89 -11.74 -19.74 8.33
CA SER A 89 -13.21 -19.74 8.38
C SER A 89 -14.02 -18.47 8.02
N TRP A 90 -14.71 -18.59 6.89
CA TRP A 90 -16.18 -18.53 6.74
C TRP A 90 -16.98 -17.22 6.90
N ASN A 91 -16.37 -16.05 6.79
CA ASN A 91 -17.14 -14.84 6.45
C ASN A 91 -16.35 -14.08 5.40
N LEU A 92 -17.03 -13.47 4.41
CA LEU A 92 -16.34 -12.59 3.46
C LEU A 92 -15.86 -11.37 4.28
N PRO A 93 -14.57 -11.29 4.65
CA PRO A 93 -14.09 -10.21 5.50
C PRO A 93 -14.11 -8.93 4.66
N ARG A 94 -14.56 -7.81 5.23
CA ARG A 94 -14.43 -6.53 4.55
C ARG A 94 -12.95 -6.22 4.43
N THR A 95 -12.48 -6.09 3.20
CA THR A 95 -11.06 -5.84 2.90
C THR A 95 -10.93 -4.46 2.27
N GLU A 96 -10.10 -3.62 2.87
CA GLU A 96 -9.73 -2.31 2.33
C GLU A 96 -8.24 -2.29 2.00
N ILE A 97 -7.89 -1.58 0.92
CA ILE A 97 -6.50 -1.36 0.53
C ILE A 97 -6.20 0.13 0.63
N SER A 98 -5.08 0.45 1.28
CA SER A 98 -4.58 1.82 1.42
C SER A 98 -3.18 1.92 0.83
N ILE A 99 -2.97 2.94 0.00
CA ILE A 99 -1.65 3.31 -0.53
C ILE A 99 -1.16 4.49 0.29
N ILE A 100 -0.02 4.31 0.95
CA ILE A 100 0.63 5.35 1.74
C ILE A 100 1.91 5.74 1.01
N VAL A 101 2.05 7.04 0.72
CA VAL A 101 3.29 7.65 0.24
C VAL A 101 3.80 8.59 1.34
N SER A 102 5.02 8.35 1.84
CA SER A 102 5.64 9.10 2.94
C SER A 102 7.11 9.44 2.71
#